data_AF-A0A6P6F161-F1
#
_entry.id   AF-A0A6P6F161-F1
#
_cell.length_a   1.000
_cell.length_b   1.000
_cell.length_c   1.000
_cell.angle_alpha   90.00
_cell.angle_beta   90.00
_cell.angle_gamma   90.00
#
_symmetry.space_group_name_H-M   'P 1'
#
loop_
_entity.id
_entity.type
_entity.pdbx_description
1 polymer ?
#
loop_
_entity_poly.entity_id
_entity_poly.type
_entity_poly.pdbx_seq_one_letter_code
_entity_poly.pdbx_strand_id
1 'polypeptide(L)'
;MAALVAVYRVLGRKKLTHGITAAVCLPDPGTRTVLWRRSCSQYKQVTSNENLPVAMENPYKEPLKKCILCGKHVDYKNVQLLSQFISPYTGCIHGRHITGLCGKKQKEISKAIKRAQIMGFMPVMYKDPAYLRDPKVCNIRYRE
;
A
#
# COMPACT_ATOMS: atom_id res chain seq x y z
N MET A 1 -19.88 -0.55 -59.23
CA MET A 1 -19.34 -1.12 -57.97
C MET A 1 -19.23 0.02 -56.96
N ALA A 2 -20.27 0.20 -56.15
CA ALA A 2 -20.35 1.28 -55.16
C ALA A 2 -19.72 0.83 -53.84
N ALA A 3 -19.01 1.74 -53.16
CA ALA A 3 -19.21 2.05 -51.74
C ALA A 3 -18.11 3.00 -51.23
N LEU A 4 -18.53 4.20 -50.83
CA LEU A 4 -17.83 5.04 -49.86
C LEU A 4 -18.09 4.47 -48.45
N VAL A 5 -17.06 4.33 -47.61
CA VAL A 5 -17.29 4.22 -46.16
C VAL A 5 -16.29 5.07 -45.39
N ALA A 6 -16.89 5.85 -44.49
CA ALA A 6 -16.35 6.89 -43.66
C ALA A 6 -15.64 6.37 -42.39
N VAL A 7 -15.04 7.35 -41.73
CA VAL A 7 -14.07 7.32 -40.65
C VAL A 7 -14.70 7.08 -39.26
N TYR A 8 -13.85 6.67 -38.31
CA TYR A 8 -13.83 6.97 -36.85
C TYR A 8 -14.19 5.87 -35.82
N ARG A 9 -13.13 5.43 -35.13
CA ARG A 9 -12.86 5.47 -33.67
C ARG A 9 -13.89 4.94 -32.64
N VAL A 10 -13.33 4.03 -31.82
CA VAL A 10 -13.39 3.93 -30.34
C VAL A 10 -14.52 3.10 -29.71
N LEU A 11 -14.06 2.09 -28.98
CA LEU A 11 -14.76 1.17 -28.08
C LEU A 11 -15.38 1.89 -26.86
N GLY A 12 -16.69 1.68 -26.66
CA GLY A 12 -17.40 2.01 -25.42
C GLY A 12 -18.20 0.80 -24.93
N ARG A 13 -17.78 0.18 -23.82
CA ARG A 13 -18.44 -0.95 -23.15
C ARG A 13 -19.77 -0.49 -22.51
N LYS A 14 -20.85 -1.21 -22.83
CA LYS A 14 -22.23 -0.95 -22.38
C LYS A 14 -22.45 -1.44 -20.95
N LYS A 15 -23.22 -0.66 -20.18
CA LYS A 15 -23.68 -0.95 -18.80
C LYS A 15 -24.71 -2.10 -18.81
N LEU A 16 -24.62 -3.01 -17.84
CA LEU A 16 -25.57 -4.09 -17.61
C LEU A 16 -26.56 -3.66 -16.50
N THR A 17 -27.82 -3.45 -16.86
CA THR A 17 -28.92 -3.28 -15.90
C THR A 17 -29.61 -4.64 -15.72
N HIS A 18 -29.66 -5.16 -14.49
CA HIS A 18 -30.38 -6.38 -14.14
C HIS A 18 -31.89 -6.13 -14.15
N GLY A 19 -32.62 -6.84 -15.01
CA GLY A 19 -34.07 -6.96 -14.94
C GLY A 19 -34.47 -8.00 -13.89
N ILE A 20 -35.44 -7.67 -13.06
CA ILE A 20 -36.04 -8.53 -12.05
C ILE A 20 -37.15 -9.34 -12.72
N THR A 21 -36.97 -10.65 -12.82
CA THR A 21 -38.03 -11.58 -13.23
C THR A 21 -38.71 -12.10 -11.97
N ALA A 22 -39.98 -11.78 -11.77
CA ALA A 22 -40.80 -12.35 -10.72
C ALA A 22 -41.31 -13.73 -11.16
N ALA A 23 -40.96 -14.78 -10.42
CA ALA A 23 -41.57 -16.10 -10.58
C ALA A 23 -42.76 -16.23 -9.61
N VAL A 24 -43.94 -16.50 -10.16
CA VAL A 24 -45.13 -16.87 -9.40
C VAL A 24 -45.06 -18.37 -9.14
N CYS A 25 -44.98 -18.78 -7.87
CA CYS A 25 -45.14 -20.18 -7.48
C CYS A 25 -46.54 -20.38 -6.88
N LEU A 26 -47.30 -21.32 -7.44
CA LEU A 26 -48.53 -21.85 -6.87
C LEU A 26 -48.17 -22.88 -5.76
N PRO A 27 -48.85 -22.89 -4.61
CA PRO A 27 -48.62 -23.91 -3.59
C PRO A 27 -49.56 -25.11 -3.75
N ASP A 28 -48.99 -26.32 -3.74
CA ASP A 28 -49.73 -27.58 -3.63
C ASP A 28 -50.16 -27.87 -2.18
N PRO A 29 -51.29 -28.56 -1.94
CA PRO A 29 -51.84 -28.79 -0.61
C PRO A 29 -51.37 -30.12 -0.05
N GLY A 30 -50.53 -30.10 1.00
CA GLY A 30 -50.22 -31.34 1.70
C GLY A 30 -48.94 -31.32 2.51
N THR A 31 -48.82 -30.44 3.51
CA THR A 31 -47.78 -30.63 4.53
C THR A 31 -48.26 -30.11 5.87
N ARG A 32 -48.37 -31.02 6.84
CA ARG A 32 -48.77 -30.77 8.22
C ARG A 32 -47.69 -29.93 8.91
N THR A 33 -47.91 -28.62 9.02
CA THR A 33 -47.04 -27.74 9.78
C THR A 33 -47.22 -28.01 11.27
N VAL A 34 -46.20 -28.57 11.92
CA VAL A 34 -46.15 -28.67 13.37
C VAL A 34 -45.83 -27.28 13.90
N LEU A 35 -46.88 -26.56 14.30
CA LEU A 35 -46.79 -25.21 14.83
C LEU A 35 -46.21 -25.30 16.25
N TRP A 36 -44.88 -25.34 16.35
CA TRP A 36 -44.17 -25.14 17.60
C TRP A 36 -44.45 -23.72 18.07
N ARG A 37 -45.53 -23.56 18.83
CA ARG A 37 -45.88 -22.31 19.50
C ARG A 37 -44.95 -22.15 20.70
N ARG A 38 -43.69 -21.77 20.43
CA ARG A 38 -42.75 -21.35 21.48
C ARG A 38 -43.18 -19.96 21.91
N SER A 39 -44.01 -19.88 22.95
CA SER A 39 -44.40 -18.64 23.60
C SER A 39 -43.13 -17.96 24.14
N CYS A 40 -42.53 -17.09 23.33
CA CYS A 40 -41.56 -16.12 23.81
C CYS A 40 -42.35 -15.09 24.61
N SER A 41 -42.18 -15.12 25.93
CA SER A 41 -42.54 -14.01 26.81
C SER A 41 -41.98 -12.72 26.19
N GLN A 42 -42.87 -11.83 25.73
CA GLN A 42 -42.48 -10.47 25.37
C GLN A 42 -42.17 -9.71 26.66
N TYR A 43 -41.06 -10.05 27.31
CA TYR A 43 -40.36 -9.05 28.10
C TYR A 43 -39.89 -7.99 27.10
N LYS A 44 -40.63 -6.88 27.02
CA LYS A 44 -40.21 -5.70 26.28
C LYS A 44 -38.89 -5.25 26.90
N GLN A 45 -37.78 -5.55 26.23
CA GLN A 45 -36.54 -4.87 26.55
C GLN A 45 -36.75 -3.40 26.21
N VAL A 46 -36.95 -2.57 27.23
CA VAL A 46 -36.63 -1.15 27.11
C VAL A 46 -35.11 -1.08 27.14
N THR A 47 -34.47 -1.36 26.01
CA THR A 47 -33.07 -0.98 25.85
C THR A 47 -33.08 0.53 25.73
N SER A 48 -32.84 1.23 26.84
CA SER A 48 -32.46 2.63 26.79
C SER A 48 -31.33 2.76 25.76
N ASN A 49 -31.44 3.71 24.84
CA ASN A 49 -30.57 3.85 23.66
C ASN A 49 -29.09 4.18 23.98
N GLU A 50 -28.67 4.04 25.24
CA GLU A 50 -27.43 4.59 25.79
C GLU A 50 -26.18 3.71 25.55
N ASN A 51 -26.36 2.48 25.08
CA ASN A 51 -25.26 1.53 24.82
C ASN A 51 -25.03 1.23 23.34
N LEU A 52 -25.60 2.05 22.45
CA LEU A 52 -25.35 1.92 21.02
C LEU A 52 -23.95 2.43 20.66
N PRO A 53 -23.26 1.77 19.71
CA PRO A 53 -21.95 2.24 19.27
C PRO A 53 -22.07 3.62 18.61
N VAL A 54 -21.30 4.58 19.11
CA VAL A 54 -21.20 5.92 18.53
C VAL A 54 -20.27 5.87 17.32
N ALA A 55 -20.65 6.52 16.22
CA ALA A 55 -19.77 6.70 15.07
C ALA A 55 -18.66 7.70 15.42
N MET A 56 -17.46 7.19 15.73
CA MET A 56 -16.28 7.97 16.06
C MET A 56 -15.06 7.51 15.23
N GLU A 57 -14.04 8.36 15.10
CA GLU A 57 -12.75 7.92 14.55
C GLU A 57 -12.10 6.88 15.49
N ASN A 58 -11.38 5.90 14.93
CA ASN A 58 -10.78 4.83 15.74
C ASN A 58 -9.75 5.41 16.73
N PRO A 59 -10.02 5.39 18.05
CA PRO A 59 -9.13 5.96 19.06
C PRO A 59 -7.87 5.12 19.28
N TYR A 60 -7.90 3.84 18.91
CA TYR A 60 -6.78 2.90 19.02
C TYR A 60 -5.92 2.86 17.75
N LYS A 61 -6.11 3.80 16.81
CA LYS A 61 -5.34 3.86 15.58
C LYS A 61 -3.92 4.34 15.86
N GLU A 62 -2.96 3.42 15.77
CA GLU A 62 -1.54 3.76 15.86
C GLU A 62 -1.10 4.72 14.75
N PRO A 63 -0.16 5.63 15.03
CA PRO A 63 0.40 6.51 14.02
C PRO A 63 1.16 5.71 12.95
N LEU A 64 1.13 6.20 11.72
CA LEU A 64 1.82 5.55 10.62
C LEU A 64 3.34 5.50 10.87
N LYS A 65 3.92 4.32 10.67
CA LYS A 65 5.37 4.11 10.77
C LYS A 65 6.10 5.00 9.76
N LYS A 66 7.14 5.69 10.22
CA LYS A 66 7.98 6.58 9.41
C LYS A 66 9.28 5.86 9.04
N CYS A 67 9.85 6.17 7.88
CA CYS A 67 11.20 5.74 7.56
C CYS A 67 12.26 6.57 8.31
N ILE A 68 13.48 6.08 8.34
CA ILE A 68 14.62 6.65 9.09
C ILE A 68 14.92 8.11 8.66
N LEU A 69 14.72 8.44 7.39
CA LEU A 69 14.98 9.77 6.83
C LEU A 69 13.72 10.64 6.68
N CYS A 70 12.59 10.26 7.28
CA CYS A 70 11.37 11.05 7.18
C CYS A 70 11.54 12.39 7.90
N GLY A 71 11.29 13.51 7.21
CA GLY A 71 11.48 14.86 7.77
C GLY A 71 12.93 15.35 7.83
N LYS A 72 13.90 14.59 7.30
CA LYS A 72 15.30 15.02 7.21
C LYS A 72 15.66 15.44 5.79
N HIS A 73 16.46 16.49 5.65
CA HIS A 73 16.99 16.92 4.35
C HIS A 73 18.19 16.06 3.94
N VAL A 74 18.28 15.71 2.65
CA VAL A 74 19.35 14.86 2.10
C VAL A 74 20.15 15.69 1.12
N ASP A 75 21.39 15.98 1.49
CA ASP A 75 22.34 16.70 0.65
C ASP A 75 23.33 15.76 -0.02
N TYR A 76 23.69 16.07 -1.28
CA TYR A 76 24.72 15.33 -2.02
C TYR A 76 26.13 15.49 -1.43
N LYS A 77 26.33 16.54 -0.63
CA LYS A 77 27.59 16.85 0.06
C LYS A 77 27.87 15.90 1.22
N ASN A 78 26.83 15.27 1.78
CA ASN A 78 26.95 14.42 2.97
C ASN A 78 27.30 12.98 2.55
N VAL A 79 28.55 12.77 2.12
CA VAL A 79 29.03 11.49 1.59
C VAL A 79 28.89 10.36 2.61
N GLN A 80 29.08 10.63 3.90
CA GLN A 80 28.92 9.64 4.97
C GLN A 80 27.49 9.05 5.00
N LEU A 81 26.46 9.90 4.91
CA LEU A 81 25.06 9.46 4.87
C LEU A 81 24.78 8.61 3.62
N LEU A 82 25.24 9.09 2.46
CA LEU A 82 24.99 8.43 1.19
C LEU A 82 25.68 7.07 1.09
N SER A 83 26.89 6.96 1.65
CA SER A 83 27.71 5.75 1.68
C SER A 83 27.07 4.61 2.48
N GLN A 84 26.09 4.88 3.35
CA GLN A 84 25.34 3.86 4.10
C GLN A 84 24.30 3.12 3.23
N PHE A 85 23.89 3.70 2.10
CA PHE A 85 22.89 3.13 1.19
C PHE A 85 23.50 2.41 -0.02
N ILE A 86 24.81 2.17 0.01
CA ILE A 86 25.59 1.62 -1.09
C ILE A 86 26.29 0.32 -0.65
N SER A 87 26.38 -0.64 -1.57
CA SER A 87 27.12 -1.88 -1.39
C SER A 87 28.61 -1.59 -1.17
N PRO A 88 29.24 -2.12 -0.10
CA PRO A 88 30.64 -1.86 0.19
C PRO A 88 31.58 -2.34 -0.92
N TYR A 89 31.27 -3.47 -1.55
CA TYR A 89 32.13 -4.10 -2.56
C TYR A 89 31.86 -3.63 -3.99
N THR A 90 30.61 -3.31 -4.33
CA THR A 90 30.19 -3.10 -5.73
C THR A 90 29.86 -1.65 -6.04
N GLY A 91 29.69 -0.79 -5.02
CA GLY A 91 29.21 0.59 -5.23
C GLY A 91 27.75 0.67 -5.69
N CYS A 92 27.03 -0.46 -5.77
CA CYS A 92 25.62 -0.50 -6.16
C CYS A 92 24.72 0.12 -5.08
N ILE A 93 23.77 0.96 -5.51
CA ILE A 93 22.76 1.57 -4.63
C ILE A 93 21.73 0.51 -4.22
N HIS A 94 21.48 0.36 -2.92
CA HIS A 94 20.51 -0.59 -2.41
C HIS A 94 19.07 -0.21 -2.77
N GLY A 95 18.25 -1.22 -3.05
CA GLY A 95 16.83 -1.06 -3.34
C GLY A 95 15.98 -0.77 -2.11
N ARG A 96 14.73 -0.35 -2.33
CA ARG A 96 13.78 0.00 -1.26
C ARG A 96 13.49 -1.15 -0.29
N HIS A 97 13.49 -2.39 -0.77
CA HIS A 97 13.24 -3.58 0.05
C HIS A 97 14.35 -3.83 1.09
N ILE A 98 15.54 -3.28 0.86
CA ILE A 98 16.67 -3.35 1.80
C ILE A 98 16.70 -2.11 2.70
N THR A 99 16.63 -0.91 2.10
CA THR A 99 16.81 0.35 2.83
C THR A 99 15.62 0.70 3.73
N GLY A 100 14.44 0.17 3.44
CA GLY A 100 13.21 0.47 4.19
C GLY A 100 12.73 1.92 4.05
N LEU A 101 13.23 2.67 3.06
CA LEU A 101 12.88 4.08 2.88
C LEU A 101 11.52 4.26 2.19
N CYS A 102 10.90 5.42 2.41
CA CYS A 102 9.76 5.88 1.60
C CYS A 102 10.21 6.12 0.15
N GLY A 103 9.32 5.94 -0.83
CA GLY A 103 9.66 6.13 -2.25
C GLY A 103 10.22 7.53 -2.59
N LYS A 104 9.70 8.57 -1.92
CA LYS A 104 10.20 9.95 -2.05
C LYS A 104 11.67 10.05 -1.62
N LYS A 105 11.99 9.56 -0.42
CA LYS A 105 13.34 9.59 0.15
C LYS A 105 14.32 8.70 -0.59
N GLN A 106 13.87 7.53 -1.08
CA GLN A 106 14.70 6.68 -1.92
C GLN A 106 15.13 7.40 -3.21
N LYS A 107 14.20 8.11 -3.86
CA LYS A 107 14.50 8.90 -5.08
C LYS A 107 15.43 10.07 -4.80
N GLU A 108 15.26 10.75 -3.67
CA GLU A 108 16.17 11.81 -3.20
C GLU A 108 17.58 11.26 -2.99
N ILE A 109 17.73 10.13 -2.27
CA ILE A 109 19.00 9.46 -2.04
C ILE A 109 19.67 9.03 -3.35
N SER A 110 18.94 8.35 -4.25
CA SER A 110 19.50 7.94 -5.55
C SER A 110 19.98 9.13 -6.39
N LYS A 111 19.25 10.25 -6.37
CA LYS A 111 19.66 11.48 -7.07
C LYS A 111 20.89 12.11 -6.43
N ALA A 112 20.93 12.18 -5.09
CA ALA A 112 22.05 12.73 -4.35
C ALA A 112 23.33 11.90 -4.57
N ILE A 113 23.23 10.58 -4.53
CA ILE A 113 24.34 9.65 -4.83
C ILE A 113 24.89 9.90 -6.23
N LYS A 114 24.03 9.89 -7.25
CA LYS A 114 24.47 10.12 -8.63
C LYS A 114 25.10 11.50 -8.82
N ARG A 115 24.56 12.53 -8.16
CA ARG A 115 25.12 13.88 -8.19
C ARG A 115 26.51 13.92 -7.52
N ALA A 116 26.65 13.31 -6.35
CA ALA A 116 27.91 13.23 -5.62
C ALA A 116 28.98 12.49 -6.44
N GLN A 117 28.59 11.42 -7.15
CA GLN A 117 29.46 10.65 -8.04
C GLN A 117 29.96 11.49 -9.23
N ILE A 118 29.05 12.17 -9.94
CA ILE A 118 29.42 13.01 -11.10
C ILE A 118 30.30 14.20 -10.68
N MET A 119 30.04 14.78 -9.50
CA MET A 119 30.82 15.89 -8.96
C MET A 119 32.14 15.47 -8.31
N GLY A 120 32.43 14.16 -8.22
CA GLY A 120 33.69 13.66 -7.64
C GLY A 120 33.74 13.64 -6.11
N PHE A 121 32.62 13.81 -5.41
CA PHE A 121 32.56 13.69 -3.95
C PHE A 121 32.55 12.24 -3.46
N MET A 122 32.10 11.29 -4.30
CA MET A 122 31.92 9.89 -3.89
C MET A 122 32.32 8.92 -5.01
N PRO A 123 33.05 7.83 -4.71
CA PRO A 123 33.39 6.81 -5.70
C PRO A 123 32.16 6.07 -6.25
N VAL A 124 32.27 5.58 -7.49
CA VAL A 124 31.21 4.84 -8.19
C VAL A 124 31.33 3.33 -7.97
N MET A 125 32.55 2.80 -8.05
CA MET A 125 32.79 1.35 -8.10
C MET A 125 32.86 0.68 -6.73
N TYR A 126 33.21 1.42 -5.69
CA TYR A 126 33.41 0.91 -4.35
C TYR A 126 32.97 1.95 -3.32
N LYS A 127 32.77 1.52 -2.07
CA LYS A 127 32.53 2.43 -0.95
C LYS A 127 33.86 2.90 -0.38
N ASP A 128 33.96 4.19 -0.06
CA ASP A 128 35.15 4.76 0.57
C ASP A 128 35.51 4.00 1.87
N PRO A 129 36.76 3.50 2.01
CA PRO A 129 37.25 2.83 3.22
C PRO A 129 37.01 3.60 4.52
N ALA A 130 36.97 4.93 4.48
CA ALA A 130 36.72 5.76 5.66
C ALA A 130 35.33 5.49 6.28
N TYR A 131 34.33 5.18 5.46
CA TYR A 131 32.93 5.00 5.89
C TYR A 131 32.54 3.53 6.06
N LEU A 132 33.48 2.59 5.97
CA LEU A 132 33.18 1.16 6.09
C LEU A 132 32.73 0.75 7.50
N ARG A 133 33.19 1.48 8.53
CA ARG A 133 32.90 1.23 9.95
C ARG A 133 31.63 1.92 10.47
N ASP A 134 30.92 2.65 9.60
CA ASP A 134 29.65 3.30 9.96
C ASP A 134 28.57 2.28 10.34
N PRO A 135 27.59 2.67 11.20
CA PRO A 135 26.47 1.81 11.55
C PRO A 135 25.69 1.37 10.31
N LYS A 136 25.47 0.06 10.18
CA LYS A 136 24.79 -0.54 9.02
C LYS A 136 23.28 -0.30 9.13
N VAL A 137 22.75 0.58 8.28
CA VAL A 137 21.30 0.84 8.16
C VAL A 137 20.60 -0.24 7.34
N CYS A 138 21.31 -0.83 6.38
CA CYS A 138 20.79 -1.83 5.46
C CYS A 138 20.93 -3.23 6.06
N ASN A 139 19.82 -3.98 6.13
CA ASN A 139 19.77 -5.35 6.65
C ASN A 139 20.28 -6.36 5.61
N ILE A 140 21.52 -6.21 5.15
CA ILE A 140 22.18 -7.17 4.25
C ILE A 140 23.20 -7.96 5.03
N ARG A 141 23.10 -9.29 4.94
CA ARG A 141 24.15 -10.20 5.37
C ARG A 141 24.89 -10.66 4.13
N TYR A 142 26.16 -10.29 4.02
CA TYR A 142 27.04 -10.90 3.03
C TYR A 142 27.48 -12.26 3.58
N ARG A 143 27.67 -13.23 2.69
CA ARG A 143 28.27 -14.50 3.08
C ARG A 143 29.75 -14.24 3.33
N GLU A 144 30.18 -14.48 4.56
CA GLU A 144 31.58 -14.43 4.98
C GLU A 144 32.39 -15.55 4.34
#